data_AF-A0A3Q9F4J1-F1
#
_entry.id   AF-A0A3Q9F4J1-F1
#
_cell.length_a   1.000
_cell.length_b   1.000
_cell.length_c   1.000
_cell.angle_alpha   90.00
_cell.angle_beta   90.00
_cell.angle_gamma   90.00
#
_symmetry.space_group_name_H-M   'P 1'
#
loop_
_entity.id
_entity.type
_entity.pdbx_description
1 polymer ?
#
loop_
_entity_poly.entity_id
_entity_poly.type
_entity_poly.pdbx_seq_one_letter_code
_entity_poly.pdbx_strand_id
1 'polypeptide(L)'
;MDKLHAEMERTVSKTIDNKLVDYQISLSDNFYKKYLSYYNCPYTQAVVKSHRKFFQDLSYYAIYQKLDDITKISIQNRLSELDTLVDISDNKEEFNTFFYKKFRFKLPDIPFEEEKLELSDFDLKLQQALNYNPKEDKQLRKRKS
;
A
#
# COMPACT_ATOMS: atom_id res chain seq x y z
N MET A 1 -7.57 19.48 -8.59
CA MET A 1 -7.12 18.07 -8.65
C MET A 1 -6.29 17.80 -7.42
N ASP A 2 -6.74 16.85 -6.60
CA ASP A 2 -6.12 16.53 -5.31
C ASP A 2 -4.69 15.99 -5.50
N LYS A 3 -3.75 16.41 -4.63
CA LYS A 3 -2.33 16.02 -4.76
C LYS A 3 -2.12 14.51 -4.66
N LEU A 4 -3.03 13.82 -3.96
CA LEU A 4 -3.08 12.36 -3.83
C LEU A 4 -3.43 11.68 -5.17
N HIS A 5 -4.50 12.13 -5.83
CA HIS A 5 -4.97 11.57 -7.10
C HIS A 5 -3.90 11.70 -8.18
N ALA A 6 -3.22 12.85 -8.25
CA ALA A 6 -2.14 13.05 -9.21
C ALA A 6 -0.94 12.11 -8.97
N GLU A 7 -0.64 11.76 -7.71
CA GLU A 7 0.44 10.82 -7.40
C GLU A 7 0.05 9.37 -7.70
N MET A 8 -1.21 8.99 -7.44
CA MET A 8 -1.74 7.69 -7.87
C MET A 8 -1.76 7.57 -9.39
N GLU A 9 -2.15 8.62 -10.12
CA GLU A 9 -2.18 8.61 -11.58
C GLU A 9 -0.78 8.40 -12.14
N ARG A 10 0.20 9.16 -11.64
CA ARG A 10 1.62 8.94 -12.00
C ARG A 10 2.14 7.55 -11.67
N THR A 11 1.59 6.92 -10.65
CA THR A 11 2.01 5.60 -10.19
C THR A 11 1.42 4.52 -11.09
N VAL A 12 0.10 4.51 -11.26
CA VAL A 12 -0.66 3.51 -12.02
C VAL A 12 -0.40 3.61 -13.53
N SER A 13 -0.31 4.84 -14.07
CA SER A 13 -0.09 5.06 -15.52
C SER A 13 1.26 4.55 -16.03
N LYS A 14 2.21 4.22 -15.15
CA LYS A 14 3.48 3.57 -15.56
C LYS A 14 3.30 2.11 -15.96
N THR A 15 2.28 1.45 -15.42
CA THR A 15 2.03 0.02 -15.65
C THR A 15 0.82 -0.19 -16.56
N ILE A 16 -0.17 0.69 -16.47
CA ILE A 16 -1.40 0.66 -17.24
C ILE A 16 -1.41 1.89 -18.15
N ASP A 17 -1.04 1.72 -19.42
CA ASP A 17 -1.16 2.78 -20.42
C ASP A 17 -2.63 2.88 -20.88
N ASN A 18 -3.47 3.48 -20.04
CA ASN A 18 -4.88 3.69 -20.33
C ASN A 18 -5.31 5.13 -20.05
N LYS A 19 -6.02 5.72 -21.01
CA LYS A 19 -6.63 7.07 -20.90
C LYS A 19 -7.73 7.17 -19.84
N LEU A 20 -8.09 6.06 -19.20
CA LEU A 20 -9.13 5.97 -18.17
C LEU A 20 -8.56 5.77 -16.75
N VAL A 21 -7.23 5.85 -16.57
CA VAL A 21 -6.61 5.75 -15.24
C VAL A 21 -7.09 6.90 -14.33
N ASP A 22 -7.23 8.10 -14.88
CA ASP A 22 -7.81 9.26 -14.19
C ASP A 22 -9.24 8.97 -13.67
N TYR A 23 -10.07 8.36 -14.51
CA TYR A 23 -11.43 7.96 -14.18
C TYR A 23 -11.45 6.85 -13.12
N GLN A 24 -10.61 5.83 -13.26
CA GLN A 24 -10.47 4.78 -12.26
C GLN A 24 -10.07 5.34 -10.89
N ILE A 25 -9.09 6.25 -10.84
CA ILE A 25 -8.62 6.86 -9.58
C ILE A 25 -9.73 7.66 -8.92
N SER A 26 -10.51 8.41 -9.71
CA SER A 26 -11.63 9.20 -9.17
C SER A 26 -12.71 8.36 -8.45
N LEU A 27 -12.77 7.05 -8.73
CA LEU A 27 -13.78 6.14 -8.18
C LEU A 27 -13.22 5.15 -7.16
N SER A 28 -11.91 5.01 -7.05
CA SER A 28 -11.28 3.90 -6.30
C SER A 28 -10.76 4.30 -4.92
N ASP A 29 -11.00 5.54 -4.49
CA ASP A 29 -10.58 6.03 -3.17
C ASP A 29 -11.13 5.17 -2.02
N ASN A 30 -12.39 4.72 -2.10
CA ASN A 30 -13.00 3.87 -1.07
C ASN A 30 -12.31 2.50 -1.01
N PHE A 31 -12.15 1.85 -2.16
CA PHE A 31 -11.43 0.60 -2.31
C PHE A 31 -10.04 0.65 -1.69
N TYR A 32 -9.18 1.60 -2.10
CA TYR A 32 -7.81 1.68 -1.56
C TYR A 32 -7.80 2.03 -0.07
N LYS A 33 -8.66 2.94 0.37
CA LYS A 33 -8.73 3.33 1.78
C LYS A 33 -9.06 2.15 2.68
N LYS A 34 -10.08 1.35 2.31
CA LYS A 34 -10.45 0.18 3.10
C LYS A 34 -9.46 -0.98 2.93
N TYR A 35 -8.92 -1.20 1.73
CA TYR A 35 -7.92 -2.25 1.53
C TYR A 35 -6.62 -1.99 2.33
N LEU A 36 -6.20 -0.73 2.45
CA LEU A 36 -5.07 -0.34 3.31
C LEU A 36 -5.38 -0.45 4.81
N SER A 37 -6.65 -0.40 5.20
CA SER A 37 -7.02 -0.57 6.61
C SER A 37 -6.65 -1.95 7.15
N TYR A 38 -6.57 -2.98 6.30
CA TYR A 38 -6.04 -4.31 6.69
C TYR A 38 -4.58 -4.26 7.13
N TYR A 39 -3.83 -3.25 6.70
CA TYR A 39 -2.43 -3.01 7.05
C TYR A 39 -2.28 -1.88 8.09
N ASN A 40 -3.38 -1.43 8.70
CA ASN A 40 -3.42 -0.29 9.63
C ASN A 40 -2.78 1.00 9.06
N CYS A 41 -2.80 1.17 7.73
CA CYS A 41 -2.14 2.28 7.07
C CYS A 41 -3.16 3.27 6.48
N PRO A 42 -2.96 4.59 6.65
CA PRO A 42 -3.86 5.59 6.08
C PRO A 42 -3.59 5.79 4.58
N TYR A 43 -4.65 5.90 3.78
CA TYR A 43 -4.54 6.24 2.37
C TYR A 43 -4.13 7.72 2.21
N THR A 44 -2.84 7.94 2.00
CA THR A 44 -2.23 9.27 1.90
C THR A 44 -1.18 9.32 0.80
N GLN A 45 -0.83 10.54 0.37
CA GLN A 45 0.14 10.74 -0.71
C GLN A 45 1.52 10.15 -0.38
N ALA A 46 1.96 10.23 0.87
CA ALA A 46 3.24 9.70 1.31
C ALA A 46 3.29 8.16 1.21
N VAL A 47 2.20 7.49 1.58
CA VAL A 47 2.08 6.02 1.48
C VAL A 47 2.05 5.58 0.03
N VAL A 48 1.30 6.27 -0.83
CA VAL A 48 1.30 6.02 -2.27
C VAL A 48 2.69 6.15 -2.87
N LYS A 49 3.43 7.19 -2.47
CA LYS A 49 4.76 7.49 -3.00
C LYS A 49 5.83 6.48 -2.55
N SER A 50 5.74 5.97 -1.33
CA SER A 50 6.64 4.93 -0.81
C SER A 50 6.32 3.57 -1.42
N HIS A 51 5.04 3.20 -1.50
CA HIS A 51 4.60 1.86 -1.92
C HIS A 51 4.12 1.84 -3.38
N ARG A 52 4.77 2.57 -4.29
CA ARG A 52 4.30 2.72 -5.68
C ARG A 52 4.07 1.40 -6.39
N LYS A 53 4.98 0.44 -6.23
CA LYS A 53 4.89 -0.89 -6.85
C LYS A 53 3.68 -1.67 -6.36
N PHE A 54 3.39 -1.58 -5.05
CA PHE A 54 2.21 -2.21 -4.46
C PHE A 54 0.92 -1.68 -5.10
N PHE A 55 0.79 -0.36 -5.24
CA PHE A 55 -0.41 0.22 -5.86
C PHE A 55 -0.51 -0.09 -7.35
N GLN A 56 0.61 -0.15 -8.07
CA GLN A 56 0.65 -0.57 -9.48
C GLN A 56 0.10 -1.99 -9.64
N ASP A 57 0.68 -2.92 -8.88
CA ASP A 57 0.33 -4.34 -8.95
C ASP A 57 -1.12 -4.55 -8.49
N LEU A 58 -1.53 -3.90 -7.39
CA LEU A 58 -2.89 -4.01 -6.87
C LEU A 58 -3.91 -3.51 -7.89
N SER A 59 -3.66 -2.35 -8.50
CA SER A 59 -4.55 -1.78 -9.51
C SER A 59 -4.63 -2.67 -10.73
N TYR A 60 -3.49 -3.15 -11.22
CA TYR A 60 -3.44 -4.04 -12.38
C TYR A 60 -4.19 -5.35 -12.12
N TYR A 61 -3.83 -6.07 -11.07
CA TYR A 61 -4.40 -7.39 -10.77
C TYR A 61 -5.85 -7.34 -10.26
N ALA A 62 -6.21 -6.34 -9.46
CA ALA A 62 -7.58 -6.24 -8.96
C ALA A 62 -8.55 -5.65 -9.99
N ILE A 63 -8.14 -4.62 -10.74
CA ILE A 63 -9.05 -3.80 -11.56
C ILE A 63 -8.97 -4.11 -13.05
N TYR A 64 -7.78 -4.36 -13.61
CA TYR A 64 -7.62 -4.51 -15.07
C TYR A 64 -7.45 -5.95 -15.53
N GLN A 65 -6.92 -6.82 -14.66
CA GLN A 65 -6.69 -8.21 -15.02
C GLN A 65 -8.00 -8.93 -15.34
N LYS A 66 -8.04 -9.58 -16.50
CA LYS A 66 -9.20 -10.29 -17.05
C LYS A 66 -10.43 -9.40 -17.30
N LEU A 67 -10.25 -8.10 -17.56
CA LEU A 67 -11.28 -7.34 -18.24
C LEU A 67 -11.20 -7.65 -19.74
N ASP A 68 -12.31 -8.09 -20.31
CA ASP A 68 -12.41 -8.35 -21.76
C ASP A 68 -12.23 -7.04 -22.55
N ASP A 69 -12.90 -5.97 -22.10
CA ASP A 69 -12.78 -4.62 -22.65
C ASP A 69 -12.57 -3.60 -21.55
N ILE A 70 -11.62 -2.69 -21.74
CA ILE A 70 -11.36 -1.61 -20.79
C ILE A 70 -12.17 -0.37 -21.20
N THR A 71 -13.36 -0.26 -20.64
CA THR A 71 -14.30 0.86 -20.85
C THR A 71 -14.65 1.49 -19.51
N LYS A 72 -15.22 2.70 -19.52
CA LYS A 72 -15.69 3.36 -18.29
C LYS A 72 -16.69 2.48 -17.52
N ILE A 73 -17.57 1.79 -18.23
CA ILE A 73 -18.60 0.94 -17.64
C ILE A 73 -17.98 -0.30 -17.00
N SER A 74 -17.05 -0.98 -17.69
CA SER A 74 -16.40 -2.17 -17.12
C SER A 74 -15.54 -1.85 -15.91
N ILE A 75 -14.81 -0.72 -15.92
CA ILE A 75 -14.05 -0.23 -14.76
C ILE A 75 -14.98 0.08 -13.59
N GLN A 76 -16.08 0.81 -13.84
CA GLN A 76 -17.03 1.17 -12.81
C GLN A 76 -17.69 -0.06 -12.16
N ASN A 77 -18.13 -1.02 -12.98
CA ASN A 77 -18.71 -2.27 -12.49
C ASN A 77 -17.68 -3.05 -11.65
N ARG A 78 -16.44 -3.14 -12.14
CA ARG A 78 -15.35 -3.81 -11.44
C ARG A 78 -15.06 -3.17 -10.08
N LEU A 79 -14.98 -1.84 -10.03
CA LEU A 79 -14.75 -1.10 -8.78
C LEU A 79 -15.92 -1.25 -7.81
N SER A 80 -17.16 -1.19 -8.27
CA SER A 80 -18.32 -1.41 -7.41
C SER A 80 -18.34 -2.80 -6.79
N GLU A 81 -17.93 -3.83 -7.54
CA GLU A 81 -17.78 -5.19 -6.99
C GLU A 81 -16.64 -5.25 -5.98
N LEU A 82 -15.49 -4.62 -6.26
CA LEU A 82 -14.37 -4.55 -5.33
C LEU A 82 -14.73 -3.81 -4.03
N ASP A 83 -15.43 -2.68 -4.12
CA ASP A 83 -15.93 -1.94 -2.96
C ASP A 83 -16.83 -2.83 -2.11
N THR A 84 -17.79 -3.53 -2.76
CA THR A 84 -18.66 -4.47 -2.04
C THR A 84 -17.87 -5.58 -1.35
N LEU A 85 -16.86 -6.14 -2.03
CA LEU A 85 -16.01 -7.18 -1.46
C LEU A 85 -15.21 -6.68 -0.26
N VAL A 86 -14.64 -5.48 -0.34
CA VAL A 86 -13.90 -4.89 0.77
C VAL A 86 -14.84 -4.49 1.92
N ASP A 87 -16.08 -4.12 1.62
CA ASP A 87 -17.08 -3.75 2.63
C ASP A 87 -17.57 -4.94 3.46
N ILE A 88 -17.62 -6.14 2.88
CA ILE A 88 -18.07 -7.37 3.56
C ILE A 88 -16.92 -8.18 4.18
N SER A 89 -15.67 -7.74 3.99
CA SER A 89 -14.49 -8.47 4.47
C SER A 89 -13.89 -7.76 5.67
N ASP A 90 -13.61 -8.52 6.74
CA ASP A 90 -12.99 -7.95 7.93
C ASP A 90 -11.45 -7.94 7.83
N ASN A 91 -10.88 -8.79 6.95
CA ASN A 91 -9.45 -8.96 6.78
C ASN A 91 -9.04 -9.30 5.34
N LYS A 92 -7.72 -9.22 5.06
CA LYS A 92 -7.13 -9.51 3.74
C LYS A 92 -7.44 -10.94 3.26
N GLU A 93 -7.47 -11.92 4.16
CA GLU A 93 -7.66 -13.34 3.81
C GLU A 93 -9.11 -13.61 3.35
N GLU A 94 -10.08 -13.03 4.04
CA GLU A 94 -11.49 -13.06 3.65
C GLU A 94 -11.71 -12.37 2.32
N PHE A 95 -11.14 -11.18 2.14
CA PHE A 95 -11.21 -10.47 0.87
C PHE A 95 -10.65 -11.32 -0.28
N ASN A 96 -9.46 -11.92 -0.10
CA ASN A 96 -8.85 -12.80 -1.09
C ASN A 96 -9.72 -14.02 -1.40
N THR A 97 -10.39 -14.56 -0.39
CA THR A 97 -11.31 -15.69 -0.53
C THR A 97 -12.54 -15.31 -1.37
N PHE A 98 -13.17 -14.17 -1.07
CA PHE A 98 -14.33 -13.72 -1.84
C PHE A 98 -13.96 -13.28 -3.25
N PHE A 99 -12.81 -12.62 -3.41
CA PHE A 99 -12.25 -12.25 -4.71
C PHE A 99 -12.04 -13.48 -5.59
N TYR A 100 -11.41 -14.53 -5.05
CA TYR A 100 -11.22 -15.79 -5.78
C TYR A 100 -12.55 -16.46 -6.16
N LYS A 101 -13.53 -16.48 -5.26
CA LYS A 101 -14.87 -17.04 -5.53
C LYS A 101 -15.58 -16.30 -6.67
N LYS A 102 -15.51 -14.97 -6.66
CA LYS A 102 -16.19 -14.10 -7.62
C LYS A 102 -15.50 -14.10 -8.99
N PHE A 103 -14.19 -13.87 -9.02
CA PHE A 103 -13.45 -13.65 -10.26
C PHE A 103 -12.71 -14.88 -10.79
N ARG A 104 -12.69 -15.98 -10.03
CA ARG A 104 -12.03 -17.24 -10.41
C ARG A 104 -10.54 -17.08 -10.72
N PHE A 105 -9.88 -16.10 -10.09
CA PHE A 105 -8.43 -15.98 -10.06
C PHE A 105 -7.98 -15.40 -8.73
N LYS A 106 -6.72 -15.67 -8.38
CA LYS A 106 -6.13 -15.21 -7.11
C LYS A 106 -5.37 -13.93 -7.37
N LEU A 107 -5.53 -12.95 -6.49
CA LEU A 107 -4.57 -11.86 -6.39
C LEU A 107 -3.20 -12.44 -6.01
N PRO A 108 -2.12 -12.05 -6.68
CA PRO A 108 -0.78 -12.40 -6.23
C PRO A 108 -0.54 -11.80 -4.84
N ASP A 109 0.38 -12.39 -4.09
CA ASP A 109 0.74 -11.83 -2.79
C ASP A 109 1.65 -10.62 -3.04
N ILE A 110 1.05 -9.43 -2.96
CA ILE A 110 1.73 -8.16 -3.18
C ILE A 110 2.30 -7.73 -1.82
N PRO A 111 3.63 -7.73 -1.64
CA PRO A 111 4.22 -7.36 -0.36
C PRO A 111 3.96 -5.87 -0.12
N PHE A 112 3.37 -5.55 1.02
CA PHE A 112 3.32 -4.21 1.56
C PHE A 112 4.57 -4.03 2.43
N GLU A 113 5.72 -3.78 1.78
CA GLU A 113 6.99 -3.63 2.47
C GLU A 113 6.98 -2.32 3.27
N GLU A 114 6.88 -2.41 4.60
CA GLU A 114 7.26 -1.28 5.45
C GLU A 114 8.70 -0.90 5.09
N GLU A 115 8.92 0.26 4.50
CA GLU A 115 10.25 0.86 4.40
C GLU A 115 10.82 0.90 5.81
N LYS A 116 11.67 -0.06 6.15
CA LYS A 116 12.54 0.07 7.31
C LYS A 116 13.38 1.30 7.04
N LEU A 117 13.04 2.40 7.70
CA LEU A 117 13.90 3.57 7.81
C LEU A 117 15.21 3.08 8.43
N GLU A 118 16.18 2.73 7.59
CA GLU A 118 17.55 2.58 8.04
C GLU A 118 17.97 3.97 8.51
N LEU A 119 18.02 4.16 9.82
CA LEU A 119 18.52 5.38 10.44
C LEU A 119 19.90 5.67 9.86
N SER A 120 20.13 6.92 9.46
CA SER A 120 21.45 7.35 9.02
C SER A 120 22.49 7.05 10.12
N ASP A 121 23.75 6.82 9.74
CA ASP A 121 24.87 6.70 10.68
C ASP A 121 24.91 7.85 11.71
N PHE A 122 24.47 9.04 11.30
CA PHE A 122 24.34 10.18 12.19
C PHE A 122 23.25 9.99 13.25
N ASP A 123 22.06 9.54 12.85
CA ASP A 123 20.92 9.33 13.75
C ASP A 123 21.19 8.17 14.72
N LEU A 124 21.87 7.11 14.27
CA LEU A 124 22.34 6.03 15.13
C LEU A 124 23.29 6.54 16.21
N LYS A 125 24.26 7.39 15.85
CA LYS A 125 25.19 8.01 16.82
C LYS A 125 24.46 8.95 17.78
N LEU A 126 23.48 9.69 17.30
CA LEU A 126 22.67 10.58 18.14
C LEU A 126 21.83 9.80 19.14
N GLN A 127 21.17 8.72 18.69
CA GLN A 127 20.40 7.83 19.56
C GLN A 127 21.29 7.17 20.62
N GLN A 128 22.49 6.72 20.25
CA GLN A 128 23.48 6.21 21.21
C GLN A 128 23.89 7.27 22.23
N ALA A 129 24.07 8.53 21.82
CA ALA A 129 24.42 9.63 22.72
C ALA A 129 23.27 10.00 23.67
N LEU A 130 22.03 10.01 23.19
CA LEU A 130 20.84 10.28 24.01
C LEU A 130 20.57 9.18 25.05
N ASN A 131 20.82 7.93 24.67
CA ASN A 131 20.65 6.77 25.54
C ASN A 131 21.90 6.49 26.41
N TYR A 132 22.93 7.34 26.36
CA TYR A 132 24.15 7.14 27.12
C TYR A 132 23.89 7.31 28.63
N ASN A 133 23.99 6.21 29.37
CA ASN A 133 23.92 6.22 30.83
C ASN A 133 25.34 6.13 31.45
N PRO A 134 25.86 7.23 32.03
CA PRO A 134 27.23 7.26 32.58
C PRO A 134 27.43 6.36 33.82
N LYS A 135 26.36 5.87 34.46
CA LYS A 135 26.45 4.98 35.62
C LYS A 135 26.76 3.53 35.23
N GLU A 136 26.38 3.10 34.02
CA GLU A 136 26.65 1.75 33.52
C GLU A 136 28.08 1.63 32.97
N ASP A 137 28.58 2.65 32.28
CA ASP A 137 29.94 2.69 31.74
C ASP A 137 31.00 2.62 32.87
N LYS A 138 30.75 3.30 34.00
CA LYS A 138 31.63 3.23 35.18
C LYS A 138 31.67 1.84 35.81
N GLN A 139 30.58 1.07 35.75
CA GLN A 139 30.54 -0.31 36.29
C GLN A 139 31.23 -1.30 35.36
N LEU A 140 31.13 -1.11 34.04
CA LEU A 140 31.84 -1.90 33.03
C LEU A 140 33.36 -1.73 33.12
N ARG A 141 33.85 -0.50 33.33
CA ARG A 141 35.30 -0.24 33.47
C ARG A 141 35.90 -0.82 34.75
N LYS A 142 35.14 -0.85 35.85
CA LYS A 142 35.57 -1.48 37.10
C LYS A 142 35.62 -3.01 37.04
N ARG A 143 34.84 -3.65 36.16
CA ARG A 143 34.82 -5.10 35.98
C ARG A 143 35.92 -5.64 35.05
N LYS A 144 36.57 -4.75 34.28
CA LYS A 144 37.64 -5.08 33.33
C LYS A 144 39.04 -4.71 33.83
N SER A 145 39.16 -4.19 35.05
CA SER A 145 40.42 -3.84 35.71
C SER A 145 40.79 -4.86 36.78
#